data_AF-A0A2S6R1Z1-F1
#
_entry.id   AF-A0A2S6R1Z1-F1
#
_cell.length_a   1.000
_cell.length_b   1.000
_cell.length_c   1.000
_cell.angle_alpha   90.00
_cell.angle_beta   90.00
_cell.angle_gamma   90.00
#
_symmetry.space_group_name_H-M   'P 1'
#
loop_
_entity.id
_entity.type
_entity.pdbx_description
1 polymer ?
#
loop_
_entity_poly.entity_id
_entity_poly.type
_entity_poly.pdbx_seq_one_letter_code
_entity_poly.pdbx_strand_id
1 'polypeptide(L)'
;MVQASTNRDASPPHPEGSFERAFDAHLKGALDGAVAGYQEVVAAQPTHVDAWGNLCIALCDLGRAEEAAEAARRALALRPDIAALHINLAAALKVLGQFGDAARAGAGDCA
;
A
#
# COMPACT_ATOMS: atom_id res chain seq x y z
N MET A 1 0.29 42.83 -11.90
CA MET A 1 -0.01 42.24 -10.57
C MET A 1 -1.46 41.80 -10.56
N VAL A 2 -1.75 40.57 -10.99
CA VAL A 2 -3.13 40.03 -11.01
C VAL A 2 -3.36 39.34 -9.67
N GLN A 3 -4.27 39.87 -8.86
CA GLN A 3 -4.68 39.26 -7.60
C GLN A 3 -5.76 38.20 -7.81
N ALA A 4 -5.52 37.08 -7.13
CA ALA A 4 -6.43 36.08 -6.60
C ALA A 4 -7.94 36.31 -6.78
N SER A 5 -8.55 35.41 -7.55
CA SER A 5 -9.97 35.09 -7.69
C SER A 5 -9.96 33.86 -8.61
N THR A 6 -10.46 32.67 -8.32
CA THR A 6 -11.63 32.27 -7.53
C THR A 6 -11.48 30.80 -7.18
N ASN A 7 -11.81 30.47 -5.94
CA ASN A 7 -12.44 29.24 -5.46
C ASN A 7 -12.77 28.14 -6.50
N ARG A 8 -12.56 26.89 -6.03
CA ARG A 8 -13.43 25.72 -6.26
C ARG A 8 -12.98 24.69 -7.30
N ASP A 9 -11.75 24.21 -7.17
CA ASP A 9 -11.50 22.78 -7.40
C ASP A 9 -11.08 22.13 -6.08
N ALA A 10 -11.94 22.29 -5.08
CA ALA A 10 -12.14 21.26 -4.09
C ALA A 10 -13.06 20.20 -4.72
N SER A 11 -12.71 19.70 -5.91
CA SER A 11 -13.09 18.34 -6.23
C SER A 11 -12.49 17.49 -5.11
N PRO A 12 -13.23 16.51 -4.54
CA PRO A 12 -12.58 15.55 -3.65
C PRO A 12 -11.31 15.09 -4.38
N PRO A 13 -10.13 15.07 -3.73
CA PRO A 13 -8.87 14.81 -4.41
C PRO A 13 -9.10 13.62 -5.33
N HIS A 14 -9.07 13.86 -6.64
CA HIS A 14 -9.43 12.82 -7.59
C HIS A 14 -8.50 11.66 -7.27
N PRO A 15 -9.03 10.47 -6.92
CA PRO A 15 -8.18 9.36 -6.49
C PRO A 15 -7.11 9.03 -7.54
N GLU A 16 -7.34 9.32 -8.81
CA GLU A 16 -6.31 9.24 -9.86
C GLU A 16 -5.07 10.11 -9.57
N GLY A 17 -5.23 11.36 -9.13
CA GLY A 17 -4.10 12.25 -8.83
C GLY A 17 -3.34 11.84 -7.57
N SER A 18 -4.00 11.27 -6.57
CA SER A 18 -3.32 10.68 -5.41
C SER A 18 -2.62 9.37 -5.77
N PHE A 19 -3.17 8.58 -6.69
CA PHE A 19 -2.54 7.36 -7.20
C PHE A 19 -1.26 7.65 -8.00
N GLU A 20 -1.30 8.59 -8.94
CA GLU A 20 -0.10 8.96 -9.71
C GLU A 20 1.02 9.51 -8.82
N ARG A 21 0.67 10.36 -7.83
CA ARG A 21 1.65 10.86 -6.85
C ARG A 21 2.22 9.75 -5.98
N ALA A 22 1.39 8.80 -5.55
CA ALA A 22 1.83 7.65 -4.78
C ALA A 22 2.78 6.77 -5.59
N PHE A 23 2.47 6.56 -6.88
CA PHE A 23 3.30 5.79 -7.80
C PHE A 23 4.64 6.47 -8.07
N ASP A 24 4.64 7.78 -8.33
CA ASP A 24 5.86 8.56 -8.47
C ASP A 24 6.71 8.56 -7.19
N ALA A 25 6.09 8.68 -6.01
CA ALA A 25 6.78 8.56 -4.72
C ALA A 25 7.40 7.16 -4.54
N HIS A 26 6.69 6.10 -4.94
CA HIS A 26 7.19 4.73 -4.89
C HIS A 26 8.43 4.56 -5.79
N LEU A 27 8.39 5.08 -7.02
CA LEU A 27 9.54 5.07 -7.93
C LEU A 27 10.75 5.83 -7.38
N LYS A 28 10.51 6.89 -6.61
CA LYS A 28 11.56 7.66 -5.92
C LYS A 28 12.08 6.99 -4.64
N GLY A 29 11.51 5.85 -4.24
CA GLY A 29 11.84 5.15 -3.00
C GLY A 29 11.25 5.81 -1.74
N ALA A 30 10.37 6.80 -1.89
CA ALA A 30 9.65 7.44 -0.80
C ALA A 30 8.42 6.59 -0.41
N LEU A 31 8.69 5.42 0.18
CA LEU A 31 7.66 4.41 0.45
C LEU A 31 6.58 4.91 1.42
N ASP A 32 6.92 5.67 2.46
CA ASP A 32 5.94 6.24 3.39
C ASP A 32 4.93 7.16 2.67
N GLY A 33 5.42 8.00 1.76
CA GLY A 33 4.57 8.87 0.94
C GLY A 33 3.72 8.09 -0.05
N ALA A 34 4.28 7.02 -0.62
CA ALA A 34 3.54 6.12 -1.50
C ALA A 34 2.38 5.43 -0.77
N VAL A 35 2.63 4.89 0.44
CA VAL A 35 1.60 4.27 1.26
C VAL A 35 0.48 5.25 1.60
N ALA A 36 0.83 6.46 2.06
CA ALA A 36 -0.17 7.49 2.37
C ALA A 36 -1.04 7.81 1.15
N GLY A 37 -0.42 7.99 -0.03
CA GLY A 37 -1.15 8.27 -1.26
C GLY A 37 -2.05 7.10 -1.69
N TYR A 38 -1.58 5.85 -1.63
CA TYR A 38 -2.43 4.69 -1.92
C TYR A 38 -3.57 4.51 -0.90
N GLN A 39 -3.33 4.82 0.38
CA GLN A 39 -4.36 4.81 1.42
C GLN A 39 -5.48 5.81 1.14
N GLU A 40 -5.15 7.02 0.66
CA GLU A 40 -6.16 7.99 0.21
C GLU A 40 -6.99 7.43 -0.95
N VAL A 41 -6.34 6.77 -1.92
CA VAL A 41 -7.00 6.18 -3.08
C VAL A 41 -7.99 5.10 -2.66
N VAL A 42 -7.59 4.17 -1.79
CA VAL A 42 -8.48 3.10 -1.31
C VAL A 42 -9.54 3.61 -0.33
N ALA A 43 -9.29 4.72 0.37
CA ALA A 43 -10.31 5.38 1.19
C ALA A 43 -11.40 6.03 0.33
N ALA A 44 -11.02 6.65 -0.78
CA ALA A 44 -11.96 7.22 -1.75
C ALA A 44 -12.65 6.15 -2.60
N GLN A 45 -11.91 5.11 -3.00
CA GLN A 45 -12.38 4.00 -3.84
C GLN A 45 -11.93 2.66 -3.25
N PRO A 46 -12.69 2.10 -2.28
CA PRO A 46 -12.34 0.84 -1.65
C PRO A 46 -12.40 -0.35 -2.61
N THR A 47 -13.01 -0.19 -3.78
CA THR A 47 -13.10 -1.19 -4.85
C THR A 47 -11.92 -1.16 -5.83
N HIS A 48 -10.97 -0.24 -5.66
CA HIS A 48 -9.85 -0.06 -6.57
C HIS A 48 -8.75 -1.10 -6.32
N VAL A 49 -8.79 -2.20 -7.08
CA VAL A 49 -7.94 -3.37 -6.87
C VAL A 49 -6.45 -3.06 -7.07
N ASP A 50 -6.10 -2.26 -8.08
CA ASP A 50 -4.70 -1.93 -8.40
C ASP A 50 -4.03 -1.09 -7.29
N ALA A 51 -4.80 -0.21 -6.63
CA ALA A 51 -4.35 0.60 -5.50
C ALA A 51 -4.09 -0.28 -4.27
N TRP A 52 -4.95 -1.25 -3.98
CA TRP A 52 -4.69 -2.24 -2.93
C TRP A 52 -3.45 -3.11 -3.25
N GLY A 53 -3.27 -3.48 -4.51
CA GLY A 53 -2.09 -4.22 -4.97
C GLY A 53 -0.79 -3.44 -4.75
N ASN A 54 -0.75 -2.18 -5.16
CA ASN A 54 0.42 -1.31 -5.01
C ASN A 54 0.66 -0.91 -3.55
N LEU A 55 -0.40 -0.73 -2.76
CA LEU A 55 -0.32 -0.52 -1.31
C LEU A 55 0.36 -1.71 -0.63
N CYS A 56 -0.02 -2.94 -1.00
CA CYS A 56 0.64 -4.15 -0.49
C CYS A 56 2.14 -4.15 -0.78
N ILE A 57 2.55 -3.84 -2.02
CA ILE A 57 3.97 -3.82 -2.40
C ILE A 57 4.73 -2.77 -1.58
N ALA A 58 4.20 -1.54 -1.51
CA ALA A 58 4.83 -0.47 -0.75
C ALA A 58 4.95 -0.80 0.76
N LEU A 59 3.95 -1.47 1.33
CA LEU A 59 3.98 -1.94 2.72
C LEU A 59 4.99 -3.08 2.93
N CYS A 60 5.11 -4.01 1.96
CA CYS A 60 6.15 -5.04 1.99
C CYS A 60 7.55 -4.43 2.01
N ASP A 61 7.79 -3.42 1.17
CA ASP A 61 9.10 -2.75 1.09
C ASP A 61 9.43 -1.95 2.37
N LEU A 62 8.40 -1.45 3.07
CA LEU A 62 8.55 -0.83 4.40
C LEU A 62 8.75 -1.84 5.54
N GLY A 63 8.66 -3.14 5.27
CA GLY A 63 8.68 -4.19 6.29
C GLY A 63 7.37 -4.32 7.08
N ARG A 64 6.31 -3.60 6.71
CA ARG A 64 4.97 -3.68 7.31
C ARG A 64 4.15 -4.81 6.69
N ALA A 65 4.70 -6.02 6.80
CA ALA A 65 4.19 -7.20 6.10
C ALA A 65 2.78 -7.64 6.57
N GLU A 66 2.43 -7.36 7.82
CA GLU A 66 1.12 -7.68 8.38
C GLU A 66 0.01 -6.90 7.67
N GLU A 67 0.19 -5.59 7.53
CA GLU A 67 -0.73 -4.70 6.81
C GLU A 67 -0.73 -4.97 5.30
N ALA A 68 0.43 -5.32 4.74
CA ALA A 68 0.52 -5.72 3.33
C ALA A 68 -0.35 -6.95 3.04
N ALA A 69 -0.32 -7.96 3.92
CA ALA A 69 -1.14 -9.15 3.77
C ALA A 69 -2.64 -8.85 3.88
N GLU A 70 -3.04 -7.93 4.75
CA GLU A 70 -4.42 -7.45 4.81
C GLU A 70 -4.85 -6.73 3.52
N ALA A 71 -4.00 -5.84 3.00
CA ALA A 71 -4.24 -5.13 1.74
C ALA A 71 -4.43 -6.10 0.57
N ALA A 72 -3.55 -7.10 0.43
CA ALA A 72 -3.68 -8.11 -0.62
C ALA A 72 -4.93 -8.99 -0.44
N ARG A 73 -5.31 -9.33 0.80
CA ARG A 73 -6.57 -10.06 1.07
C ARG A 73 -7.79 -9.24 0.67
N ARG A 74 -7.79 -7.92 0.92
CA ARG A 74 -8.87 -7.02 0.47
C ARG A 74 -8.93 -6.95 -1.05
N ALA A 75 -7.80 -6.84 -1.73
CA ALA A 75 -7.73 -6.89 -3.18
C ALA A 75 -8.30 -8.21 -3.75
N LEU A 76 -7.92 -9.35 -3.16
CA LEU A 76 -8.40 -10.68 -3.55
C LEU A 76 -9.90 -10.88 -3.27
N ALA A 77 -10.42 -10.29 -2.20
CA ALA A 77 -11.85 -10.32 -1.92
C ALA A 77 -12.67 -9.57 -2.99
N LEU A 78 -12.08 -8.54 -3.61
CA LEU A 78 -12.70 -7.81 -4.72
C LEU A 78 -12.55 -8.56 -6.04
N ARG A 79 -11.34 -9.04 -6.36
CA ARG A 79 -11.06 -9.85 -7.55
C ARG A 79 -10.12 -11.01 -7.24
N PRO A 80 -10.65 -12.22 -6.98
CA PRO A 80 -9.84 -13.39 -6.66
C PRO A 80 -9.10 -13.97 -7.86
N ASP A 81 -9.52 -13.64 -9.09
CA ASP A 81 -8.94 -14.13 -10.34
C ASP A 81 -7.59 -13.49 -10.72
N ILE A 82 -7.14 -12.45 -10.01
CA ILE A 82 -5.88 -11.79 -10.34
C ILE A 82 -4.70 -12.53 -9.71
N ALA A 83 -3.95 -13.26 -10.53
CA ALA A 83 -2.71 -13.92 -10.12
C ALA A 83 -1.68 -12.97 -9.46
N ALA A 84 -1.57 -11.72 -9.94
CA ALA A 84 -0.67 -10.73 -9.36
C ALA A 84 -0.94 -10.47 -7.86
N LEU A 85 -2.20 -10.50 -7.43
CA LEU A 85 -2.54 -10.28 -6.02
C LEU A 85 -2.16 -11.48 -5.14
N HIS A 86 -2.28 -12.69 -5.67
CA HIS A 86 -1.78 -13.90 -4.98
C HIS A 86 -0.27 -13.84 -4.81
N ILE A 87 0.46 -13.35 -5.81
CA ILE A 87 1.91 -13.13 -5.73
C ILE A 87 2.22 -12.08 -4.64
N ASN A 88 1.49 -10.96 -4.61
CA ASN A 88 1.67 -9.91 -3.61
C ASN A 88 1.38 -10.43 -2.19
N LEU A 89 0.32 -11.22 -2.00
CA LEU A 89 0.02 -11.87 -0.73
C LEU A 89 1.13 -12.84 -0.31
N ALA A 90 1.64 -13.66 -1.24
CA ALA A 90 2.73 -14.58 -0.96
C ALA A 90 4.02 -13.83 -0.58
N ALA A 91 4.31 -12.72 -1.25
CA ALA A 91 5.42 -11.84 -0.90
C ALA A 91 5.25 -11.26 0.51
N ALA A 92 4.06 -10.73 0.83
CA ALA A 92 3.74 -10.22 2.16
C ALA A 92 3.89 -11.29 3.24
N LEU A 93 3.36 -12.50 3.02
CA LEU A 93 3.47 -13.60 3.96
C LEU A 93 4.92 -14.08 4.15
N LYS A 94 5.73 -14.07 3.09
CA LYS A 94 7.15 -14.40 3.18
C LYS A 94 7.89 -13.40 4.06
N VAL A 95 7.64 -12.11 3.89
CA VAL A 95 8.25 -11.06 4.72
C VAL A 95 7.71 -11.16 6.16
N LEU A 96 6.42 -11.41 6.36
CA LEU A 96 5.84 -11.60 7.68
C LEU A 96 6.44 -12.82 8.40
N GLY A 97 6.65 -13.93 7.69
CA GLY A 97 7.31 -15.12 8.21
C GLY A 97 8.75 -14.85 8.65
N GLN A 98 9.48 -14.01 7.91
CA GLN A 98 10.83 -13.58 8.32
C GLN A 98 10.81 -12.78 9.63
N PHE A 99 9.81 -11.92 9.84
CA PHE A 99 9.66 -11.18 11.10
C PHE A 99 9.11 -12.05 12.24
N GLY A 100 8.22 -12.99 11.95
CA GLY A 100 7.69 -13.95 12.92
C GLY A 100 8.76 -14.92 13.42
N ASP A 101 9.64 -15.40 12.53
CA ASP A 101 10.81 -16.18 12.91
C ASP A 101 11.84 -15.32 13.66
N ALA A 102 12.06 -14.06 13.27
CA ALA A 102 12.95 -13.16 14.00
C ALA A 102 12.48 -12.90 15.45
N ALA A 103 11.17 -12.78 15.67
CA ALA A 103 10.61 -12.61 17.02
C ALA A 103 10.72 -13.87 17.88
N ARG A 104 10.76 -15.07 17.27
CA ARG A 104 10.91 -16.34 17.99
C ARG A 104 12.37 -16.74 18.22
N ALA A 105 13.26 -16.43 17.28
CA ALA A 105 14.70 -16.71 17.39
C ALA A 105 15.41 -15.83 18.44
N GLY A 106 14.84 -14.67 18.80
CA GLY A 106 15.36 -13.81 19.87
C GLY A 106 15.09 -14.29 21.30
N ALA A 107 14.35 -15.40 21.49
CA ALA A 107 13.98 -15.92 22.81
C ALA A 107 14.49 -17.37 23.06
N GLY A 108 15.53 -17.80 22.34
CA GLY A 108 16.05 -19.18 22.40
C GLY A 108 17.51 -19.36 22.84
N ASP A 109 18.38 -18.35 22.70
CA ASP A 109 19.82 -18.51 22.96
C ASP A 109 20.27 -17.79 24.25
N CYS A 110 19.65 -18.17 25.37
CA CYS A 110 20.17 -17.93 26.72
C CYS A 110 19.82 -19.13 27.61
N ALA A 111 20.59 -20.21 27.50
CA ALA A 111 20.72 -21.27 28.51
C ALA A 111 22.00 -22.06 28.29
#